data_AF-A0A520IW47-F1
#
_entry.id   AF-A0A520IW47-F1
#
_cell.length_a   1.000
_cell.length_b   1.000
_cell.length_c   1.000
_cell.angle_alpha   90.00
_cell.angle_beta   90.00
_cell.angle_gamma   90.00
#
_symmetry.space_group_name_H-M   'P 1'
#
loop_
_entity.id
_entity.type
_entity.pdbx_description
1 polymer ?
#
loop_
_entity_poly.entity_id
_entity_poly.type
_entity_poly.pdbx_seq_one_letter_code
_entity_poly.pdbx_strand_id
1 'polypeptide(L)'
;MTTFRSLFLFQWKLIVPALVLSVLLAALMMELDHLRAGIGIAFIFFMPTMHYFRYELKNPEEYFFYYNMGLSKLRLWIYTIIFSLSAGLLLMI
;
A
#
# COMPACT_ATOMS: atom_id res chain seq x y z
N MET A 1 -4.70 -19.20 10.86
CA MET A 1 -4.16 -17.82 10.85
C MET A 1 -5.21 -16.91 11.47
N THR A 2 -4.83 -16.02 12.39
CA THR A 2 -5.76 -14.99 12.88
C THR A 2 -5.98 -13.94 11.79
N THR A 3 -7.18 -13.35 11.71
CA THR A 3 -7.52 -12.32 10.70
C THR A 3 -6.52 -11.17 10.71
N PHE A 4 -6.01 -10.78 11.88
CA PHE A 4 -4.96 -9.78 12.04
C PHE A 4 -3.65 -10.15 11.31
N ARG A 5 -3.18 -11.40 11.48
CA ARG A 5 -1.96 -11.87 10.82
C ARG A 5 -2.12 -11.89 9.29
N SER A 6 -3.32 -12.23 8.81
CA SER A 6 -3.63 -12.22 7.38
C SER A 6 -3.62 -10.80 6.79
N LEU A 7 -4.19 -9.82 7.50
CA LEU A 7 -4.12 -8.41 7.12
C LEU A 7 -2.68 -7.90 7.10
N PHE A 8 -1.87 -8.27 8.09
CA PHE A 8 -0.47 -7.88 8.13
C PHE A 8 0.32 -8.43 6.92
N LEU A 9 0.15 -9.71 6.59
CA LEU A 9 0.79 -10.33 5.42
C LEU A 9 0.31 -9.72 4.11
N PHE A 10 -0.99 -9.42 4.01
CA PHE A 10 -1.57 -8.71 2.88
C PHE A 10 -0.87 -7.35 2.67
N GLN A 11 -0.72 -6.57 3.74
CA GLN A 11 -0.15 -5.24 3.69
C GLN A 11 1.35 -5.25 3.39
N TRP A 12 2.09 -6.19 3.98
CA TRP A 12 3.54 -6.32 3.78
C TRP A 12 3.92 -6.51 2.31
N LYS A 13 3.12 -7.28 1.55
CA LYS A 13 3.34 -7.49 0.12
C LYS A 13 3.20 -6.21 -0.71
N LEU A 14 2.51 -5.20 -0.20
CA LEU A 14 2.25 -3.93 -0.89
C LEU A 14 3.22 -2.82 -0.46
N ILE A 15 3.56 -2.76 0.83
CA ILE A 15 4.39 -1.70 1.41
C ILE A 15 5.75 -1.61 0.73
N VAL A 16 6.46 -2.74 0.59
CA VAL A 16 7.83 -2.74 0.07
C VAL A 16 7.90 -2.17 -1.35
N PRO A 17 7.15 -2.68 -2.36
CA PRO A 17 7.21 -2.11 -3.70
C PRO A 17 6.68 -0.67 -3.76
N ALA A 18 5.63 -0.34 -3.00
CA ALA A 18 5.10 1.02 -2.97
C ALA A 18 6.14 2.01 -2.44
N LEU A 19 6.78 1.71 -1.31
CA LEU A 19 7.78 2.59 -0.68
C LEU A 19 9.01 2.79 -1.56
N VAL A 20 9.50 1.73 -2.21
CA VAL A 20 10.64 1.84 -3.14
C VAL A 20 10.29 2.79 -4.29
N LEU A 21 9.11 2.64 -4.91
CA LEU A 21 8.67 3.52 -5.99
C LEU A 21 8.45 4.95 -5.51
N SER A 22 7.91 5.14 -4.31
CA SER A 22 7.73 6.46 -3.71
C SER A 22 9.05 7.19 -3.51
N VAL A 23 10.05 6.50 -2.97
CA VAL A 23 11.40 7.08 -2.76
C VAL A 23 12.06 7.41 -4.08
N LEU A 24 12.00 6.51 -5.06
CA LEU A 24 12.54 6.77 -6.40
C LEU A 24 11.85 7.98 -7.06
N LEU A 25 10.52 8.05 -7.02
CA LEU A 25 9.79 9.16 -7.62
C LEU A 25 10.11 10.49 -6.94
N ALA A 26 10.14 10.51 -5.61
CA ALA A 26 10.45 11.72 -4.86
C ALA A 26 11.90 12.18 -5.11
N ALA A 27 12.87 11.26 -5.13
CA ALA A 27 14.27 11.59 -5.40
C ALA A 27 14.51 12.13 -6.83
N LEU A 28 13.65 11.76 -7.80
CA LEU A 28 13.73 12.25 -9.17
C LEU A 28 13.03 13.60 -9.38
N MET A 29 11.97 13.89 -8.63
CA MET A 29 11.05 15.00 -8.89
C MET A 29 11.13 16.14 -7.88
N MET A 30 11.70 15.90 -6.68
CA MET A 30 11.67 16.86 -5.56
C MET A 30 13.09 17.25 -5.13
N GLU A 31 13.20 18.48 -4.62
CA GLU A 31 14.40 18.96 -3.91
C GLU A 31 14.54 18.27 -2.54
N LEU A 32 15.76 18.24 -2.00
CA LEU A 32 16.06 17.54 -0.74
C LEU A 32 15.22 18.02 0.44
N ASP A 33 14.92 19.32 0.50
CA ASP A 33 14.12 19.94 1.56
C ASP A 33 12.66 19.48 1.56
N HIS A 34 12.15 19.03 0.41
CA HIS A 34 10.78 18.54 0.23
C HIS A 34 10.69 17.02 0.01
N LEU A 35 11.80 16.31 0.14
CA LEU A 35 11.88 14.88 -0.17
C LEU A 35 10.89 14.04 0.66
N ARG A 36 10.78 14.33 1.97
CA ARG A 36 9.84 13.62 2.87
C ARG A 36 8.38 13.78 2.43
N ALA A 37 7.99 15.02 2.12
CA ALA A 37 6.66 15.32 1.62
C ALA A 37 6.40 14.59 0.29
N GLY A 38 7.37 14.60 -0.63
CA GLY A 38 7.30 13.87 -1.89
C GLY A 38 7.11 12.36 -1.70
N ILE A 39 7.88 11.74 -0.80
CA ILE A 39 7.77 10.30 -0.48
C ILE A 39 6.37 10.00 0.06
N GLY A 40 5.89 10.78 1.03
CA GLY A 40 4.57 10.59 1.63
C GLY A 40 3.45 10.69 0.61
N ILE A 41 3.47 11.72 -0.25
CA ILE A 41 2.46 11.90 -1.31
C ILE A 41 2.52 10.72 -2.28
N ALA A 42 3.71 10.37 -2.77
CA ALA A 42 3.86 9.26 -3.70
C ALA A 42 3.39 7.93 -3.09
N PHE A 43 3.62 7.71 -1.78
CA PHE A 43 3.18 6.50 -1.07
C PHE A 43 1.66 6.38 -0.99
N ILE A 44 0.95 7.49 -0.78
CA ILE A 44 -0.52 7.52 -0.78
C ILE A 44 -1.08 7.00 -2.10
N PHE A 45 -0.44 7.33 -3.23
CA PHE A 45 -0.90 6.87 -4.54
C PHE A 45 -0.38 5.47 -4.90
N PHE A 46 0.90 5.18 -4.64
CA PHE A 46 1.48 3.89 -5.03
C PHE A 46 0.93 2.72 -4.23
N MET A 47 0.46 2.90 -2.99
CA MET A 47 -0.15 1.80 -2.23
C MET A 47 -1.43 1.25 -2.90
N PRO A 48 -2.46 2.07 -3.19
CA PRO A 48 -3.60 1.69 -4.03
C PRO A 48 -3.20 1.12 -5.40
N THR A 49 -2.21 1.72 -6.06
CA THR A 49 -1.72 1.21 -7.37
C THR A 49 -1.11 -0.19 -7.24
N MET A 50 -0.31 -0.44 -6.21
CA MET A 50 0.28 -1.76 -5.96
C MET A 50 -0.79 -2.77 -5.56
N HIS A 51 -1.82 -2.37 -4.80
CA HIS A 51 -2.97 -3.22 -4.54
C HIS A 51 -3.63 -3.65 -5.85
N TYR A 52 -3.98 -2.69 -6.70
CA TYR A 52 -4.59 -2.96 -8.00
C TYR A 52 -3.70 -3.88 -8.84
N PHE A 53 -2.42 -3.54 -9.00
CA PHE A 53 -1.49 -4.35 -9.78
C PHE A 53 -1.36 -5.78 -9.27
N ARG A 54 -1.21 -5.97 -7.95
CA ARG A 54 -1.03 -7.29 -7.33
C ARG A 54 -2.31 -8.11 -7.40
N TYR A 55 -3.43 -7.55 -6.96
CA TYR A 55 -4.63 -8.32 -6.64
C TYR A 55 -5.73 -8.18 -7.69
N GLU A 56 -5.70 -7.20 -8.59
CA GLU A 56 -6.66 -7.11 -9.68
C GLU A 56 -6.08 -7.64 -10.99
N LEU A 57 -4.79 -7.40 -11.24
CA LEU A 57 -4.14 -7.80 -12.50
C LEU A 57 -3.35 -9.10 -12.40
N LYS A 58 -2.47 -9.23 -11.40
CA LYS A 58 -1.49 -10.33 -11.36
C LYS A 58 -2.04 -11.60 -10.72
N ASN A 59 -2.62 -11.48 -9.54
CA ASN A 59 -3.05 -12.60 -8.70
C ASN A 59 -4.47 -12.38 -8.12
N PRO A 60 -5.52 -12.29 -8.96
CA PRO A 60 -6.90 -12.09 -8.49
C PRO A 60 -7.42 -13.22 -7.60
N GLU A 61 -6.87 -14.42 -7.73
CA GLU A 61 -7.21 -15.57 -6.91
C GLU A 61 -6.83 -15.41 -5.43
N GLU A 62 -5.86 -14.55 -5.11
CA GLU A 62 -5.49 -14.25 -3.71
C GLU A 62 -6.68 -13.61 -2.95
N TYR A 63 -7.63 -12.95 -3.62
CA TYR A 63 -8.84 -12.46 -2.95
C TYR A 63 -9.69 -13.58 -2.35
N PHE A 64 -9.77 -14.75 -2.98
CA PHE A 64 -10.51 -15.89 -2.43
C PHE A 64 -9.84 -16.44 -1.17
N PHE A 65 -8.50 -16.45 -1.13
CA PHE A 65 -7.74 -16.82 0.06
C PHE A 65 -8.07 -15.92 1.25
N TYR A 66 -8.08 -14.59 1.06
CA TYR A 66 -8.43 -13.66 2.13
C TYR A 66 -9.93 -13.69 2.49
N TYR A 67 -10.80 -13.95 1.50
CA TYR A 67 -12.23 -14.11 1.73
C TYR A 67 -12.53 -15.27 2.67
N ASN A 68 -11.85 -16.41 2.50
CA ASN A 68 -11.95 -17.57 3.39
C ASN A 68 -11.48 -17.28 4.83
N MET A 69 -10.78 -16.17 5.05
CA MET A 69 -10.36 -15.68 6.37
C MET A 69 -11.25 -14.55 6.92
N GLY A 70 -12.39 -14.29 6.26
CA GLY A 70 -13.36 -13.26 6.65
C GLY A 70 -13.06 -11.86 6.11
N LEU A 71 -12.07 -11.71 5.21
CA LEU A 71 -11.66 -10.42 4.64
C LEU A 71 -12.19 -10.29 3.21
N SER A 72 -13.26 -9.53 3.02
CA SER A 72 -13.79 -9.26 1.69
C SER A 72 -12.87 -8.31 0.91
N LYS A 73 -12.94 -8.39 -0.42
CA LYS A 73 -12.26 -7.48 -1.36
C LYS A 73 -12.44 -6.00 -0.97
N LEU A 74 -13.68 -5.59 -0.69
CA LEU A 74 -13.98 -4.22 -0.26
C LEU A 74 -13.26 -3.84 1.04
N ARG A 75 -13.23 -4.74 2.03
CA ARG A 75 -12.52 -4.49 3.30
C ARG A 75 -11.02 -4.30 3.05
N LEU A 76 -10.40 -5.12 2.20
CA LEU A 76 -8.98 -4.99 1.86
C LEU A 76 -8.67 -3.64 1.18
N TRP A 77 -9.55 -3.18 0.30
CA TRP A 77 -9.43 -1.87 -0.34
C TRP A 77 -9.54 -0.72 0.67
N ILE A 78 -10.52 -0.78 1.58
CA ILE A 78 -10.68 0.20 2.67
C ILE A 78 -9.43 0.22 3.55
N TYR A 79 -8.91 -0.95 3.95
CA TYR A 79 -7.67 -1.05 4.73
C TYR A 79 -6.47 -0.45 3.99
N THR A 80 -6.38 -0.68 2.68
CA THR A 80 -5.29 -0.12 1.86
C THR A 80 -5.35 1.39 1.81
N ILE A 81 -6.53 1.97 1.57
CA ILE A 81 -6.73 3.42 1.53
C ILE A 81 -6.39 4.04 2.89
N ILE A 82 -6.98 3.54 3.97
CA ILE A 82 -6.74 4.05 5.33
C ILE A 82 -5.25 3.97 5.67
N PHE A 83 -4.63 2.81 5.46
CA PHE A 83 -3.21 2.63 5.76
C PHE A 83 -2.33 3.56 4.92
N SER A 84 -2.61 3.68 3.62
CA SER A 84 -1.82 4.54 2.73
C SER A 84 -1.90 6.01 3.14
N LEU A 85 -3.07 6.49 3.55
CA LEU A 85 -3.26 7.84 4.06
C LEU A 85 -2.51 8.04 5.38
N SER A 86 -2.72 7.15 6.36
CA SER A 86 -2.07 7.27 7.66
C SER A 86 -0.54 7.21 7.55
N ALA A 87 -0.01 6.21 6.86
CA ALA A 87 1.43 6.05 6.68
C ALA A 87 2.03 7.14 5.78
N GLY A 88 1.32 7.55 4.73
CA GLY A 88 1.72 8.64 3.86
C GLY A 88 1.85 9.95 4.62
N LEU A 89 0.85 10.31 5.44
CA LEU A 89 0.90 11.50 6.29
C LEU A 89 2.04 11.41 7.33
N LEU A 90 2.26 10.24 7.92
CA LEU A 90 3.39 10.03 8.85
C LEU A 90 4.75 10.24 8.17
N LEU A 91 4.90 9.86 6.90
CA LEU A 91 6.13 10.06 6.14
C LEU A 91 6.40 11.54 5.79
N MET A 92 5.38 12.39 5.84
CA MET A 92 5.51 13.83 5.56
C MET A 92 6.02 14.65 6.75
N ILE A 93 5.96 14.09 7.96
CA ILE A 93 6.40 14.71 9.23
C ILE A 93 7.87 14.33 9.48
#